data_AF-A0A7X0X593-F1
#
_entry.id   AF-A0A7X0X593-F1
#
_cell.length_a   1.000
_cell.length_b   1.000
_cell.length_c   1.000
_cell.angle_alpha   90.00
_cell.angle_beta   90.00
_cell.angle_gamma   90.00
#
_symmetry.space_group_name_H-M   'P 1'
#
loop_
_entity.id
_entity.type
_entity.pdbx_description
1 polymer ?
#
loop_
_entity_poly.entity_id
_entity_poly.type
_entity_poly.pdbx_seq_one_letter_code
_entity_poly.pdbx_strand_id
1 'polypeptide(L)'
;MKTIMSKISFEEAKQLVDTKESITSRGIQLFMLGLFCGFMAVLPLKNSIIITSILILMILISFIYYFTVKSSDKLLEDFGWQMAKYLMIQTITVSILLGIRVDGDKPFGEYYILVALCYLFVVALLCYFRCKAMMLNYLKKNGIKLKESSVTKVWSKFFLKLSIGLLVAIVLGTQIYRLNKWWFIGNDSSPGVVSIQNEWLGTLIVLVGGVLLIAFVVVFSLLPTLLFNAKTISEGILLKMYAEEFHKENGFTEKKHSE
;
A
#
# COMPACT_ATOMS: atom_id res chain seq x y z
N MET A 1 13.60 -2.61 -40.11
CA MET A 1 14.12 -2.75 -38.72
C MET A 1 15.52 -3.36 -38.65
N LYS A 2 15.86 -4.37 -39.48
CA LYS A 2 17.23 -4.95 -39.56
C LYS A 2 18.33 -3.96 -40.02
N THR A 3 17.97 -2.89 -40.74
CA THR A 3 18.94 -1.93 -41.32
C THR A 3 19.32 -0.77 -40.40
N ILE A 4 18.61 -0.57 -39.29
CA ILE A 4 18.91 0.48 -38.28
C ILE A 4 19.87 -0.06 -37.21
N MET A 5 19.82 -1.37 -36.97
CA MET A 5 20.60 -2.06 -35.93
C MET A 5 22.08 -2.25 -36.30
N SER A 6 22.47 -2.05 -37.57
CA SER A 6 23.84 -2.25 -38.06
C SER A 6 24.73 -1.00 -37.98
N LYS A 7 24.26 0.07 -37.33
CA LYS A 7 24.98 1.36 -37.27
C LYS A 7 25.32 1.85 -35.86
N ILE A 8 25.01 1.06 -34.84
CA ILE A 8 25.41 1.39 -33.47
C ILE A 8 26.73 0.67 -33.21
N SER A 9 27.81 1.44 -33.05
CA SER A 9 29.10 0.88 -32.66
C SER A 9 29.01 0.26 -31.26
N PHE A 10 29.85 -0.74 -30.96
CA PHE A 10 29.87 -1.36 -29.63
C PHE A 10 30.13 -0.33 -28.52
N GLU A 11 30.92 0.70 -28.81
CA GLU A 11 31.18 1.84 -27.92
C GLU A 11 29.90 2.67 -27.64
N GLU A 12 29.09 2.95 -28.67
CA GLU A 12 27.81 3.67 -28.51
C GLU A 12 26.75 2.80 -27.84
N ALA A 13 26.73 1.50 -28.11
CA ALA A 13 25.87 0.54 -27.41
C ALA A 13 26.26 0.45 -25.92
N LYS A 14 27.57 0.46 -25.63
CA LYS A 14 28.12 0.47 -24.27
C LYS A 14 27.84 1.78 -23.56
N GLN A 15 27.98 2.93 -24.23
CA GLN A 15 27.60 4.23 -23.69
C GLN A 15 26.08 4.33 -23.46
N LEU A 16 25.24 3.75 -24.30
CA LEU A 16 23.79 3.69 -24.07
C LEU A 16 23.40 2.80 -22.88
N VAL A 17 24.22 1.81 -22.55
CA VAL A 17 24.08 0.98 -21.34
C VAL A 17 24.63 1.69 -20.10
N ASP A 18 25.78 2.38 -20.21
CA ASP A 18 26.45 3.09 -19.11
C ASP A 18 25.81 4.45 -18.78
N THR A 19 25.10 5.09 -19.72
CA THR A 19 24.46 6.41 -19.52
C THR A 19 23.06 6.30 -18.91
N LYS A 20 22.56 5.08 -18.63
CA LYS A 20 21.21 4.89 -18.10
C LYS A 20 21.21 4.85 -16.58
N GLU A 21 20.72 5.96 -16.03
CA GLU A 21 20.40 6.28 -14.63
C GLU A 21 21.52 6.99 -13.87
N SER A 22 21.20 8.20 -13.38
CA SER A 22 21.85 8.78 -12.21
C SER A 22 21.67 7.80 -11.05
N ILE A 23 22.68 6.94 -10.87
CA ILE A 23 22.69 5.83 -9.90
C ILE A 23 22.75 6.42 -8.48
N THR A 24 21.64 6.97 -8.01
CA THR A 24 21.41 6.96 -6.56
C THR A 24 21.22 5.49 -6.24
N SER A 25 22.22 4.86 -5.61
CA SER A 25 22.13 3.43 -5.29
C SER A 25 20.79 3.16 -4.59
N ARG A 26 20.09 2.09 -4.96
CA ARG A 26 18.76 1.77 -4.41
C ARG A 26 18.74 1.79 -2.88
N GLY A 27 19.85 1.41 -2.25
CA GLY A 27 20.03 1.55 -0.80
C GLY A 27 19.85 2.98 -0.28
N ILE A 28 20.40 3.99 -0.97
CA ILE A 28 20.22 5.42 -0.61
C ILE A 28 18.76 5.83 -0.82
N GLN A 29 18.12 5.42 -1.90
CA GLN A 29 16.70 5.69 -2.10
C GLN A 29 15.84 5.06 -1.00
N LEU A 30 16.16 3.83 -0.56
CA LEU A 30 15.46 3.18 0.57
C LEU A 30 15.68 3.96 1.86
N PHE A 31 16.90 4.43 2.08
CA PHE A 31 17.26 5.17 3.28
C PHE A 31 16.49 6.49 3.35
N MET A 32 16.45 7.26 2.26
CA MET A 32 15.67 8.49 2.18
C MET A 32 14.17 8.22 2.36
N LEU A 33 13.65 7.16 1.74
CA LEU A 33 12.27 6.72 1.96
C LEU A 33 12.02 6.32 3.41
N GLY A 34 12.95 5.59 4.02
CA GLY A 34 12.87 5.13 5.41
C GLY A 34 12.88 6.28 6.41
N LEU A 35 13.70 7.31 6.20
CA LEU A 35 13.68 8.54 6.99
C LEU A 35 12.34 9.26 6.88
N PHE A 36 11.81 9.42 5.66
CA PHE A 36 10.50 10.01 5.45
C PHE A 36 9.39 9.18 6.10
N CYS A 37 9.43 7.86 5.97
CA CYS A 37 8.50 6.95 6.65
C CYS A 37 8.60 7.08 8.17
N GLY A 38 9.81 7.19 8.71
CA GLY A 38 10.05 7.38 10.14
C GLY A 38 9.41 8.66 10.66
N PHE A 39 9.58 9.78 9.94
CA PHE A 39 8.89 11.03 10.25
C PHE A 39 7.36 10.86 10.21
N MET A 40 6.83 10.24 9.16
CA MET A 40 5.38 10.02 9.03
C MET A 40 4.84 9.05 10.09
N ALA A 41 5.63 8.09 10.57
CA ALA A 41 5.25 7.15 11.64
C ALA A 41 5.08 7.81 13.02
N VAL A 42 5.59 9.04 13.19
CA VAL A 42 5.43 9.81 14.42
C VAL A 42 4.05 10.49 14.50
N LEU A 43 3.29 10.58 13.40
CA LEU A 43 1.95 11.20 13.40
C LEU A 43 1.01 10.67 14.49
N PRO A 44 0.92 9.35 14.76
CA PRO A 44 0.06 8.81 15.81
C PRO A 44 0.64 8.94 17.22
N LEU A 45 1.82 9.53 17.43
CA LEU A 45 2.51 9.55 18.72
C LEU A 45 1.67 10.22 19.82
N LYS A 46 0.97 11.30 19.44
CA LYS A 46 0.04 12.00 20.33
C LYS A 46 -1.22 11.19 20.65
N ASN A 47 -1.57 10.20 19.83
CA ASN A 47 -2.70 9.31 20.06
C ASN A 47 -2.30 8.05 20.84
N SER A 48 -1.19 7.41 20.48
CA SER A 48 -0.62 6.26 21.20
C SER A 48 0.84 6.01 20.84
N ILE A 49 1.69 5.96 21.87
CA ILE A 49 3.09 5.54 21.72
C ILE A 49 3.21 4.09 21.24
N ILE A 50 2.32 3.20 21.68
CA ILE A 50 2.35 1.78 21.32
C ILE A 50 2.15 1.61 19.80
N ILE A 51 1.15 2.30 19.24
CA ILE A 51 0.89 2.26 17.80
C ILE A 51 2.06 2.84 17.01
N THR A 52 2.61 3.98 17.44
CA THR A 52 3.81 4.56 16.81
C THR A 52 4.99 3.59 16.83
N SER A 53 5.26 2.92 17.96
CA SER A 53 6.33 1.91 18.05
C SER A 53 6.12 0.76 17.07
N ILE A 54 4.89 0.25 16.92
CA ILE A 54 4.58 -0.81 15.96
C ILE A 54 4.88 -0.36 14.52
N LEU A 55 4.49 0.86 14.14
CA LEU A 55 4.74 1.38 12.78
C LEU A 55 6.24 1.57 12.51
N ILE A 56 7.00 2.07 13.49
CA ILE A 56 8.45 2.19 13.37
C ILE A 56 9.11 0.81 13.21
N LEU A 57 8.67 -0.19 13.99
CA LEU A 57 9.14 -1.57 13.84
C LEU A 57 8.85 -2.14 12.46
N MET A 58 7.68 -1.87 11.87
CA MET A 58 7.36 -2.29 10.50
C MET A 58 8.31 -1.68 9.46
N ILE A 59 8.69 -0.41 9.62
CA ILE A 59 9.67 0.26 8.75
C ILE A 59 11.04 -0.40 8.89
N LEU A 60 11.48 -0.67 10.13
CA LEU A 60 12.75 -1.33 10.40
C LEU A 60 12.80 -2.74 9.81
N ILE A 61 11.74 -3.53 9.99
CA ILE A 61 11.62 -4.88 9.40
C ILE A 61 11.71 -4.78 7.86
N SER A 62 11.05 -3.80 7.26
CA SER A 62 11.09 -3.59 5.80
C SER A 62 12.50 -3.24 5.31
N PHE A 63 13.23 -2.43 6.07
CA PHE A 63 14.61 -2.06 5.77
C PHE A 63 15.54 -3.28 5.91
N ILE A 64 15.48 -4.00 7.03
CA ILE A 64 16.28 -5.21 7.28
C ILE A 64 16.00 -6.25 6.19
N TYR A 65 14.73 -6.49 5.85
CA TYR A 65 14.33 -7.43 4.82
C TYR A 65 15.02 -7.14 3.47
N TYR A 66 15.08 -5.86 3.07
CA TYR A 66 15.79 -5.49 1.84
C TYR A 66 17.27 -5.88 1.91
N PHE A 67 17.97 -5.59 3.01
CA PHE A 67 19.39 -5.94 3.14
C PHE A 67 19.63 -7.45 3.24
N THR A 68 18.71 -8.21 3.83
CA THR A 68 18.80 -9.68 3.86
C THR A 68 18.57 -10.30 2.48
N VAL A 69 17.65 -9.74 1.69
CA VAL A 69 17.34 -10.25 0.33
C VAL A 69 18.32 -9.72 -0.72
N LYS A 70 19.11 -8.69 -0.38
CA LYS A 70 20.14 -8.11 -1.25
C LYS A 70 21.16 -9.18 -1.64
N SER A 71 20.91 -9.79 -2.79
CA SER A 71 21.73 -10.81 -3.43
C SER A 71 22.52 -10.21 -4.60
N SER A 72 23.49 -10.97 -5.11
CA SER A 72 24.17 -10.64 -6.37
C SER A 72 23.23 -10.73 -7.60
N ASP A 73 22.10 -11.43 -7.48
CA ASP A 73 21.09 -11.49 -8.53
C ASP A 73 20.22 -10.22 -8.56
N LYS A 74 20.24 -9.53 -9.71
CA LYS A 74 19.46 -8.32 -9.98
C LYS A 74 17.94 -8.51 -9.81
N LEU A 75 17.41 -9.70 -10.12
CA LEU A 75 15.99 -10.01 -9.96
C LEU A 75 15.58 -10.12 -8.49
N LEU A 76 16.44 -10.69 -7.64
CA LEU A 76 16.21 -10.74 -6.19
C LEU A 76 16.36 -9.36 -5.55
N GLU A 77 17.31 -8.55 -6.02
CA GLU A 77 17.43 -7.15 -5.61
C GLU A 77 16.18 -6.34 -5.99
N ASP A 78 15.68 -6.49 -7.23
CA ASP A 78 14.44 -5.88 -7.70
C ASP A 78 13.23 -6.30 -6.84
N PHE A 79 13.15 -7.59 -6.49
CA PHE A 79 12.11 -8.13 -5.62
C PHE A 79 12.16 -7.53 -4.22
N GLY A 80 13.33 -7.57 -3.57
CA GLY A 80 13.52 -7.01 -2.24
C GLY A 80 13.20 -5.51 -2.20
N TRP A 81 13.66 -4.78 -3.21
CA TRP A 81 13.40 -3.34 -3.38
C TRP A 81 11.90 -3.02 -3.48
N GLN A 82 11.18 -3.70 -4.38
CA GLN A 82 9.74 -3.45 -4.58
C GLN A 82 8.92 -3.82 -3.34
N MET A 83 9.28 -4.91 -2.66
CA MET A 83 8.58 -5.34 -1.45
C MET A 83 8.80 -4.37 -0.29
N ALA A 84 10.05 -3.96 -0.03
CA ALA A 84 10.37 -3.01 1.03
C ALA A 84 9.70 -1.65 0.79
N LYS A 85 9.79 -1.14 -0.44
CA LYS A 85 9.11 0.11 -0.85
C LYS A 85 7.60 0.02 -0.63
N TYR A 86 6.96 -1.08 -1.03
CA TYR A 86 5.53 -1.28 -0.82
C TYR A 86 5.15 -1.25 0.67
N LEU A 87 5.86 -1.99 1.52
CA LEU A 87 5.60 -2.03 2.96
C LEU A 87 5.79 -0.66 3.63
N MET A 88 6.82 0.08 3.22
CA MET A 88 7.09 1.43 3.69
C MET A 88 5.96 2.41 3.33
N ILE A 89 5.52 2.42 2.07
CA ILE A 89 4.41 3.27 1.63
C ILE A 89 3.11 2.87 2.33
N GLN A 90 2.84 1.57 2.49
CA GLN A 90 1.69 1.07 3.23
C GLN A 90 1.70 1.58 4.68
N THR A 91 2.87 1.60 5.31
CA THR A 91 3.04 2.08 6.68
C THR A 91 2.78 3.58 6.78
N ILE A 92 3.22 4.38 5.81
CA ILE A 92 2.88 5.83 5.75
C ILE A 92 1.37 6.03 5.69
N THR A 93 0.68 5.35 4.78
CA THR A 93 -0.77 5.49 4.60
C THR A 93 -1.54 5.15 5.87
N VAL A 94 -1.16 4.05 6.52
CA VAL A 94 -1.72 3.64 7.81
C VAL A 94 -1.44 4.65 8.90
N SER A 95 -0.22 5.18 8.95
CA SER A 95 0.19 6.20 9.93
C SER A 95 -0.62 7.49 9.82
N ILE A 96 -0.85 7.97 8.59
CA ILE A 96 -1.67 9.17 8.33
C ILE A 96 -3.07 8.98 8.93
N LEU A 97 -3.72 7.84 8.65
CA LEU A 97 -5.07 7.57 9.14
C LEU A 97 -5.13 7.42 10.66
N LEU A 98 -4.15 6.74 11.26
CA LEU A 98 -4.07 6.57 12.71
C LEU A 98 -3.67 7.86 13.44
N GLY A 99 -3.01 8.80 12.75
CA GLY A 99 -2.64 10.11 13.27
C GLY A 99 -3.78 11.12 13.34
N ILE A 100 -4.96 10.83 12.75
CA ILE A 100 -6.12 11.73 12.79
C ILE A 100 -6.59 11.93 14.24
N ARG A 101 -6.97 13.17 14.58
CA ARG A 101 -7.46 13.58 15.90
C ARG A 101 -8.80 14.29 15.74
N VAL A 102 -9.66 14.18 16.74
CA VAL A 102 -10.96 14.86 16.80
C VAL A 102 -10.88 15.84 17.96
N ASP A 103 -11.03 17.14 17.67
CA ASP A 103 -10.94 18.23 18.65
C ASP A 103 -9.67 18.22 19.53
N GLY A 104 -8.56 17.77 18.94
CA GLY A 104 -7.27 17.70 19.63
C GLY A 104 -7.09 16.46 20.51
N ASP A 105 -8.09 15.58 20.58
CA ASP A 105 -8.06 14.32 21.31
C ASP A 105 -7.99 13.09 20.40
N LYS A 106 -7.61 11.97 21.00
CA LYS A 106 -7.56 10.68 20.30
C LYS A 106 -8.99 10.23 19.97
N PRO A 107 -9.25 9.79 18.71
CA PRO A 107 -10.57 9.29 18.35
C PRO A 107 -10.91 8.05 19.18
N PHE A 108 -12.17 7.91 19.58
CA PHE A 108 -12.64 6.80 20.45
C PHE A 108 -12.03 6.77 21.87
N GLY A 109 -11.35 7.84 22.31
CA GLY A 109 -10.90 8.00 23.69
C GLY A 109 -10.00 6.85 24.17
N GLU A 110 -10.36 6.23 25.29
CA GLU A 110 -9.59 5.13 25.90
C GLU A 110 -9.49 3.90 24.99
N TYR A 111 -10.51 3.64 24.17
CA TYR A 111 -10.56 2.49 23.27
C TYR A 111 -9.71 2.65 22.01
N TYR A 112 -9.06 3.81 21.81
CA TYR A 112 -8.24 4.09 20.63
C TYR A 112 -7.25 2.96 20.30
N ILE A 113 -6.52 2.45 21.30
CA ILE A 113 -5.49 1.42 21.08
C ILE A 113 -6.12 0.14 20.52
N LEU A 114 -7.23 -0.32 21.10
CA LEU A 114 -7.93 -1.51 20.65
C LEU A 114 -8.47 -1.34 19.23
N VAL A 115 -9.08 -0.19 18.94
CA VAL A 115 -9.62 0.14 17.62
C VAL A 115 -8.49 0.23 16.59
N ALA A 116 -7.37 0.86 16.93
CA ALA A 116 -6.20 0.98 16.06
C ALA A 116 -5.58 -0.39 15.75
N LEU A 117 -5.48 -1.30 16.73
CA LEU A 117 -5.01 -2.67 16.51
C LEU A 117 -5.96 -3.47 15.62
N CYS A 118 -7.27 -3.38 15.85
CA CYS A 118 -8.27 -4.01 14.99
C CYS A 118 -8.17 -3.48 13.55
N TYR A 119 -8.00 -2.17 13.40
CA TYR A 119 -7.82 -1.53 12.09
C TYR A 119 -6.55 -2.04 11.39
N LEU A 120 -5.41 -2.11 12.08
CA LEU A 120 -4.16 -2.65 11.52
C LEU A 120 -4.36 -4.09 11.03
N PHE A 121 -5.02 -4.93 11.82
CA PHE A 121 -5.30 -6.32 11.47
C PHE A 121 -6.21 -6.43 10.24
N VAL A 122 -7.31 -5.67 10.21
CA VAL A 122 -8.23 -5.65 9.06
C VAL A 122 -7.52 -5.17 7.81
N VAL A 123 -6.76 -4.07 7.88
CA VAL A 123 -6.01 -3.56 6.73
C VAL A 123 -4.98 -4.57 6.23
N ALA A 124 -4.26 -5.24 7.13
CA ALA A 124 -3.31 -6.29 6.75
C ALA A 124 -3.99 -7.44 5.99
N LEU A 125 -5.14 -7.92 6.47
CA LEU A 125 -5.93 -8.94 5.78
C LEU A 125 -6.41 -8.47 4.40
N LEU A 126 -6.97 -7.26 4.32
CA LEU A 126 -7.44 -6.69 3.07
C LEU A 126 -6.29 -6.54 2.06
N CYS A 127 -5.14 -6.00 2.48
CA CYS A 127 -3.95 -5.89 1.64
C CYS A 127 -3.48 -7.26 1.15
N TYR A 128 -3.43 -8.27 2.02
CA TYR A 128 -3.04 -9.63 1.67
C TYR A 128 -3.94 -10.20 0.56
N PHE A 129 -5.27 -10.12 0.72
CA PHE A 129 -6.20 -10.61 -0.30
C PHE A 129 -6.05 -9.85 -1.62
N ARG A 130 -5.82 -8.54 -1.57
CA ARG A 130 -5.61 -7.70 -2.77
C ARG A 130 -4.36 -8.09 -3.52
N CYS A 131 -3.22 -8.15 -2.83
CA CYS A 131 -1.93 -8.51 -3.42
C CYS A 131 -1.98 -9.92 -4.00
N LYS A 132 -2.59 -10.88 -3.28
CA LYS A 132 -2.81 -12.24 -3.76
C LYS A 132 -3.64 -12.26 -5.05
N ALA A 133 -4.73 -11.49 -5.11
CA ALA A 133 -5.55 -11.40 -6.32
C ALA A 133 -4.77 -10.80 -7.51
N MET A 134 -3.93 -9.78 -7.27
CA MET A 134 -3.08 -9.21 -8.32
C MET A 134 -2.05 -10.21 -8.85
N MET A 135 -1.39 -10.95 -7.96
CA MET A 135 -0.43 -11.99 -8.34
C MET A 135 -1.09 -13.11 -9.16
N LEU A 136 -2.24 -13.61 -8.70
CA LEU A 136 -2.98 -14.66 -9.43
C LEU A 136 -3.43 -14.18 -10.82
N ASN A 137 -3.88 -12.93 -10.93
CA ASN A 137 -4.23 -12.33 -12.21
C ASN A 137 -3.01 -12.21 -13.14
N TYR A 138 -1.84 -11.90 -12.61
CA TYR A 138 -0.58 -11.87 -13.38
C TYR A 138 -0.22 -13.26 -13.91
N LEU A 139 -0.19 -14.27 -13.04
CA LEU A 139 0.15 -15.64 -13.42
C LEU A 139 -0.84 -16.24 -14.45
N LYS A 140 -2.14 -15.94 -14.30
CA LYS A 140 -3.18 -16.35 -15.25
C LYS A 140 -3.01 -15.71 -16.63
N LYS A 141 -2.66 -14.42 -16.68
CA LYS A 141 -2.36 -13.73 -17.95
C LYS A 141 -1.15 -14.33 -18.66
N ASN A 142 -0.20 -14.91 -17.91
CA ASN A 142 0.98 -15.58 -18.43
C ASN A 142 0.78 -17.09 -18.67
N GLY A 143 -0.47 -17.57 -18.74
CA GLY A 143 -0.77 -18.94 -19.17
C GLY A 143 -0.66 -20.02 -18.10
N ILE A 144 -0.40 -19.67 -16.84
CA ILE A 144 -0.34 -20.64 -15.75
C ILE A 144 -1.77 -20.98 -15.30
N LYS A 145 -2.17 -22.25 -15.46
CA LYS A 145 -3.48 -22.75 -15.03
C LYS A 145 -3.53 -22.88 -13.51
N LEU A 146 -4.06 -21.85 -12.85
CA LEU A 146 -4.27 -21.85 -11.41
C LEU A 146 -5.74 -22.14 -11.08
N LYS A 147 -5.99 -22.98 -10.07
CA LYS A 147 -7.34 -23.21 -9.52
C LYS A 147 -7.79 -21.93 -8.84
N GLU A 148 -8.62 -21.14 -9.53
CA GLU A 148 -9.09 -19.85 -9.05
C GLU A 148 -9.98 -20.06 -7.82
N SER A 149 -9.56 -19.54 -6.66
CA SER A 149 -10.43 -19.52 -5.48
C SER A 149 -11.60 -18.56 -5.72
N SER A 150 -12.81 -18.91 -5.32
CA SER A 150 -13.99 -18.04 -5.45
C SER A 150 -13.77 -16.64 -4.85
N VAL A 151 -12.98 -16.57 -3.76
CA VAL A 151 -12.62 -15.36 -3.00
C VAL A 151 -11.94 -14.31 -3.88
N THR A 152 -11.03 -14.69 -4.77
CA THR A 152 -10.23 -13.76 -5.58
C THR A 152 -11.02 -13.10 -6.71
N LYS A 153 -12.04 -13.79 -7.24
CA LYS A 153 -12.94 -13.26 -8.28
C LYS A 153 -13.92 -12.23 -7.73
N VAL A 154 -14.42 -12.46 -6.51
CA VAL A 154 -15.30 -11.52 -5.80
C VAL A 154 -14.55 -10.26 -5.42
N TRP A 155 -13.31 -10.39 -4.94
CA TRP A 155 -12.48 -9.28 -4.50
C TRP A 155 -12.18 -8.25 -5.59
N SER A 156 -11.76 -8.70 -6.78
CA SER A 156 -11.42 -7.77 -7.88
C SER A 156 -12.63 -6.93 -8.35
N LYS A 157 -13.81 -7.53 -8.40
CA LYS A 157 -15.05 -6.83 -8.75
C LYS A 157 -15.55 -5.91 -7.64
N PHE A 158 -15.41 -6.34 -6.39
CA PHE A 158 -15.86 -5.57 -5.24
C PHE A 158 -15.09 -4.25 -5.12
N PHE A 159 -13.76 -4.27 -5.25
CA PHE A 159 -12.94 -3.06 -5.11
C PHE A 159 -13.19 -2.02 -6.19
N LEU A 160 -13.30 -2.44 -7.46
CA LEU A 160 -13.60 -1.51 -8.54
C LEU A 160 -14.98 -0.85 -8.34
N LYS A 161 -15.99 -1.64 -7.96
CA LYS A 161 -17.33 -1.12 -7.67
C LYS A 161 -17.35 -0.19 -6.44
N LEU A 162 -16.61 -0.55 -5.39
CA LEU A 162 -16.49 0.25 -4.18
C LEU A 162 -15.83 1.61 -4.48
N SER A 163 -14.72 1.63 -5.22
CA SER A 163 -14.03 2.87 -5.59
C SER A 163 -14.88 3.78 -6.50
N ILE A 164 -15.55 3.22 -7.51
CA ILE A 164 -16.47 3.98 -8.36
C ILE A 164 -17.66 4.50 -7.55
N GLY A 165 -18.25 3.66 -6.70
CA GLY A 165 -19.36 4.02 -5.84
C GLY A 165 -19.02 5.15 -4.87
N LEU A 166 -17.82 5.12 -4.27
CA LEU A 166 -17.34 6.18 -3.38
C LEU A 166 -17.21 7.52 -4.12
N LEU A 167 -16.65 7.51 -5.33
CA LEU A 167 -16.49 8.70 -6.15
C LEU A 167 -17.85 9.31 -6.53
N VAL A 168 -18.79 8.46 -6.96
CA VAL A 168 -20.17 8.89 -7.25
C VAL A 168 -20.85 9.45 -6.00
N ALA A 169 -20.67 8.82 -4.84
CA ALA A 169 -21.25 9.29 -3.58
C ALA A 169 -20.70 10.66 -3.15
N ILE A 170 -19.40 10.90 -3.29
CA ILE A 170 -18.78 12.21 -3.00
C ILE A 170 -19.35 13.28 -3.94
N VAL A 171 -19.44 12.99 -5.24
CA VAL A 171 -19.99 13.94 -6.23
C VAL A 171 -21.45 14.25 -5.92
N LEU A 172 -22.29 13.23 -5.72
CA LEU A 172 -23.70 13.41 -5.40
C LEU A 172 -23.89 14.15 -4.08
N GLY A 173 -23.16 13.79 -3.03
CA GLY A 173 -23.20 14.47 -1.74
C GLY A 173 -22.84 15.95 -1.86
N THR A 174 -21.81 16.28 -2.66
CA THR A 174 -21.42 17.67 -2.92
C THR A 174 -22.51 18.44 -3.64
N GLN A 175 -23.18 17.84 -4.64
CA GLN A 175 -24.28 18.49 -5.34
C GLN A 175 -25.52 18.67 -4.46
N ILE A 176 -25.87 17.66 -3.64
CA ILE A 176 -26.99 17.73 -2.69
C ILE A 176 -26.75 18.82 -1.66
N TYR A 177 -25.54 18.92 -1.09
CA TYR A 177 -25.19 20.00 -0.17
C TYR A 177 -25.33 21.38 -0.82
N ARG A 178 -24.91 21.53 -2.08
CA ARG A 178 -25.02 22.78 -2.82
C ARG A 178 -26.48 23.20 -3.07
N LEU A 179 -27.34 22.23 -3.39
CA LEU A 179 -28.74 22.49 -3.73
C LEU A 179 -29.63 22.68 -2.49
N ASN A 180 -29.33 21.99 -1.40
CA ASN A 180 -30.16 21.96 -0.18
C ASN A 180 -29.43 22.59 1.02
N LYS A 181 -28.68 23.66 0.79
CA LYS A 181 -27.86 24.33 1.83
C LYS A 181 -28.66 24.74 3.06
N TRP A 182 -29.93 25.15 2.88
CA TRP A 182 -30.87 25.46 3.97
C TRP A 182 -30.98 24.29 4.96
N TRP A 183 -31.09 23.05 4.48
CA TRP A 183 -31.32 21.88 5.34
C TRP A 183 -30.19 21.60 6.33
N PHE A 184 -29.01 22.20 6.12
CA PHE A 184 -27.81 22.00 6.92
C PHE A 184 -27.36 23.25 7.69
N ILE A 185 -27.99 24.41 7.48
CA ILE A 185 -27.66 25.67 8.16
C ILE A 185 -28.85 26.06 9.04
N GLY A 186 -28.72 25.89 10.34
CA GLY A 186 -29.67 26.46 11.29
C GLY A 186 -29.52 27.98 11.38
N ASN A 187 -30.62 28.68 11.68
CA ASN A 187 -30.68 30.14 11.75
C ASN A 187 -29.68 30.78 12.75
N ASP A 188 -29.20 30.03 13.75
CA ASP A 188 -28.29 30.52 14.81
C ASP A 188 -26.92 29.82 14.83
N SER A 189 -26.49 29.18 13.73
CA SER A 189 -25.19 28.48 13.72
C SER A 189 -24.01 29.47 13.65
N SER A 190 -23.13 29.41 14.66
CA SER A 190 -21.79 29.98 14.55
C SER A 190 -21.03 29.36 13.37
N PRO A 191 -20.11 30.10 12.71
CA PRO A 191 -19.36 29.56 11.58
C PRO A 191 -18.60 28.29 11.99
N GLY A 192 -18.97 27.15 11.40
CA GLY A 192 -18.30 25.86 11.63
C GLY A 192 -19.14 24.78 12.31
N VAL A 193 -20.35 25.08 12.78
CA VAL A 193 -21.25 24.09 13.40
C VAL A 193 -22.42 23.78 12.47
N VAL A 194 -22.49 22.54 11.97
CA VAL A 194 -23.65 22.06 11.20
C VAL A 194 -24.76 21.70 12.18
N SER A 195 -25.77 22.57 12.33
CA SER A 195 -26.97 22.29 13.11
C SER A 195 -28.09 21.77 12.21
N ILE A 196 -28.40 20.47 12.33
CA ILE A 196 -29.46 19.85 11.54
C ILE A 196 -30.77 20.00 12.30
N GLN A 197 -31.69 20.81 11.77
CA GLN A 197 -32.96 21.14 12.44
C GLN A 197 -33.90 19.94 12.64
N ASN A 198 -33.77 18.88 11.83
CA ASN A 198 -34.60 17.68 11.89
C ASN A 198 -33.80 16.50 12.45
N GLU A 199 -34.20 15.98 13.62
CA GLU A 199 -33.52 14.86 14.28
C GLU A 199 -33.44 13.59 13.41
N TRP A 200 -34.52 13.25 12.69
CA TRP A 200 -34.54 12.08 11.80
C TRP A 200 -33.59 12.23 10.60
N LEU A 201 -33.57 13.41 9.98
CA LEU A 201 -32.62 13.73 8.91
C LEU A 201 -31.18 13.76 9.43
N GLY A 202 -30.97 14.32 10.63
CA GLY A 202 -29.65 14.36 11.28
C GLY A 202 -29.10 12.96 11.55
N THR A 203 -29.92 12.07 12.08
CA THR A 203 -29.55 10.67 12.32
C THR A 203 -29.19 9.96 11.03
N LEU A 204 -29.97 10.16 9.96
CA LEU A 204 -29.71 9.56 8.65
C LEU A 204 -28.41 10.08 8.04
N ILE A 205 -28.15 11.39 8.13
CA ILE A 205 -26.93 12.01 7.62
C ILE A 205 -25.70 11.50 8.37
N VAL A 206 -25.77 11.38 9.70
CA VAL A 206 -24.67 10.83 10.51
C VAL A 206 -24.41 9.36 10.14
N LEU A 207 -25.46 8.56 9.97
CA LEU A 207 -25.33 7.14 9.62
C LEU A 207 -24.70 6.97 8.23
N VAL A 208 -25.23 7.67 7.22
CA VAL A 208 -24.70 7.62 5.84
C VAL A 208 -23.28 8.18 5.79
N GLY A 209 -23.01 9.30 6.48
CA GLY A 209 -21.69 9.90 6.58
C GLY A 209 -20.68 8.96 7.25
N GLY A 210 -21.07 8.28 8.33
CA GLY A 210 -20.25 7.28 9.01
C GLY A 210 -19.89 6.10 8.10
N VAL A 211 -20.87 5.56 7.36
CA VAL A 211 -20.62 4.48 6.38
C VAL A 211 -19.68 4.94 5.27
N LEU A 212 -19.87 6.15 4.74
CA LEU A 212 -18.98 6.72 3.73
C LEU A 212 -17.57 6.94 4.26
N LEU A 213 -17.43 7.39 5.51
CA LEU A 213 -16.13 7.58 6.15
C LEU A 213 -15.40 6.24 6.34
N ILE A 214 -16.11 5.20 6.77
CA ILE A 214 -15.54 3.83 6.87
C ILE A 214 -15.09 3.36 5.48
N ALA A 215 -15.93 3.52 4.46
CA ALA A 215 -15.59 3.13 3.09
C ALA A 215 -14.37 3.91 2.56
N PHE A 216 -14.28 5.21 2.86
CA PHE A 216 -13.15 6.05 2.52
C PHE A 216 -11.86 5.57 3.18
N VAL A 217 -11.91 5.30 4.49
CA VAL A 217 -10.78 4.73 5.24
C VAL A 217 -10.31 3.44 4.57
N VAL A 218 -11.21 2.49 4.31
CA VAL A 218 -10.86 1.21 3.66
C VAL A 218 -10.22 1.41 2.28
N VAL A 219 -10.79 2.26 1.43
CA VAL A 219 -10.25 2.52 0.09
C VAL A 219 -8.88 3.18 0.17
N PHE A 220 -8.73 4.18 1.04
CA PHE A 220 -7.49 4.92 1.22
C PHE A 220 -6.37 4.01 1.73
N SER A 221 -6.64 3.17 2.73
CA SER A 221 -5.69 2.18 3.26
C SER A 221 -5.19 1.20 2.20
N LEU A 222 -5.94 1.00 1.11
CA LEU A 222 -5.58 0.07 0.04
C LEU A 222 -4.94 0.76 -1.18
N LEU A 223 -4.81 2.09 -1.20
CA LEU A 223 -4.14 2.81 -2.28
C LEU A 223 -2.70 2.30 -2.54
N PRO A 224 -1.86 2.01 -1.53
CA PRO A 224 -0.49 1.57 -1.77
C PRO A 224 -0.39 0.27 -2.55
N THR A 225 -1.43 -0.58 -2.51
CA THR A 225 -1.48 -1.80 -3.33
C THR A 225 -1.51 -1.52 -4.83
N LEU A 226 -1.83 -0.30 -5.28
CA LEU A 226 -1.71 0.09 -6.69
C LEU A 226 -0.25 0.20 -7.14
N LEU A 227 0.67 0.46 -6.20
CA LEU A 227 2.11 0.51 -6.45
C LEU A 227 2.77 -0.87 -6.33
N PHE A 228 2.00 -1.90 -5.97
CA PHE A 228 2.47 -3.27 -5.86
C PHE A 228 2.80 -3.84 -7.25
N ASN A 229 4.08 -4.08 -7.51
CA ASN A 229 4.52 -4.67 -8.77
C ASN A 229 4.31 -6.19 -8.77
N ALA A 230 3.11 -6.61 -9.19
CA ALA A 230 2.73 -8.02 -9.22
C ALA A 230 3.66 -8.87 -10.09
N LYS A 231 4.27 -8.31 -11.14
CA LYS A 231 5.23 -9.02 -12.00
C LYS A 231 6.49 -9.37 -11.21
N THR A 232 7.22 -8.35 -10.76
CA THR A 232 8.51 -8.51 -10.07
C THR A 232 8.35 -9.33 -8.79
N ILE A 233 7.23 -9.16 -8.08
CA ILE A 233 6.99 -9.89 -6.83
C ILE A 233 6.63 -11.35 -7.09
N SER A 234 5.80 -11.65 -8.09
CA SER A 234 5.47 -13.04 -8.40
C SER A 234 6.70 -13.80 -8.94
N GLU A 235 7.46 -13.18 -9.83
CA GLU A 235 8.69 -13.75 -10.38
C GLU A 235 9.76 -13.95 -9.30
N GLY A 236 9.94 -12.98 -8.40
CA GLY A 236 10.87 -13.10 -7.27
C GLY A 236 10.48 -14.20 -6.28
N ILE A 237 9.18 -14.37 -5.99
CA ILE A 237 8.70 -15.46 -5.11
C ILE A 237 8.96 -16.82 -5.76
N LEU A 238 8.65 -16.97 -7.05
CA LEU A 238 8.91 -18.21 -7.79
C LEU A 238 10.42 -18.49 -7.81
N LEU A 239 11.25 -17.48 -8.11
CA LEU A 239 12.69 -17.65 -8.14
C LEU A 239 13.25 -18.03 -6.77
N LYS A 240 12.76 -17.45 -5.67
CA LYS A 240 13.17 -17.85 -4.32
C LYS A 240 12.75 -19.29 -3.97
N MET A 241 11.54 -19.68 -4.35
CA MET A 241 10.99 -21.02 -4.09
C MET A 241 11.71 -22.11 -4.89
N TYR A 242 11.92 -21.86 -6.18
CA TYR A 242 12.63 -22.79 -7.06
C TYR A 242 14.14 -22.67 -6.92
N ALA A 243 14.73 -21.59 -6.39
CA ALA A 243 16.16 -21.56 -6.10
C ALA A 243 16.54 -22.61 -5.05
N GLU A 244 15.71 -22.85 -4.03
CA GLU A 244 15.94 -23.92 -3.06
C GLU A 244 15.85 -25.32 -3.68
N GLU A 245 14.92 -25.52 -4.62
CA GLU A 245 14.80 -26.77 -5.39
C GLU A 245 15.97 -26.93 -6.37
N PHE A 246 16.36 -25.87 -7.08
CA PHE A 246 17.47 -25.85 -8.03
C PHE A 246 18.83 -26.02 -7.33
N HIS A 247 18.99 -25.52 -6.11
CA HIS A 247 20.18 -25.77 -5.27
C HIS A 247 20.27 -27.21 -4.76
N LYS A 248 19.13 -27.83 -4.44
CA LYS A 248 19.05 -29.26 -4.05
C LYS A 248 19.27 -30.20 -5.23
N GLU A 249 18.72 -29.88 -6.39
CA GLU A 249 18.77 -30.72 -7.59
C GLU A 249 20.12 -30.61 -8.32
N ASN A 250 20.78 -29.44 -8.26
CA ASN A 250 22.09 -29.22 -8.87
C ASN A 250 23.29 -29.34 -7.91
N GLY A 251 23.11 -29.87 -6.70
CA GLY A 251 24.23 -30.28 -5.85
C GLY A 251 25.25 -29.18 -5.51
N PHE A 252 24.83 -27.91 -5.43
CA PHE A 252 25.69 -26.85 -4.88
C PHE A 252 25.68 -26.93 -3.35
N THR A 253 26.18 -28.05 -2.81
CA THR A 253 26.76 -28.06 -1.47
C THR A 253 27.87 -27.01 -1.46
N GLU A 254 27.81 -26.11 -0.47
CA GLU A 254 28.84 -25.14 -0.13
C GLU A 254 30.23 -25.67 -0.51
N LYS A 255 30.92 -24.94 -1.39
CA LYS A 255 32.36 -25.08 -1.45
C LYS A 255 32.87 -24.74 -0.05
N LYS A 256 33.23 -25.78 0.70
CA LYS A 256 34.12 -25.70 1.84
C LYS A 256 35.30 -24.84 1.42
N HIS A 257 35.41 -23.64 1.99
CA HIS A 257 36.71 -23.00 2.09
C HIS A 257 37.51 -23.80 3.11
N SER A 258 38.15 -24.86 2.62
CA SER A 258 39.38 -25.38 3.18
C SER A 258 40.53 -24.66 2.49
N GLU A 259 41.09 -23.67 3.19
CA GLU A 259 42.51 -23.33 3.34
C GLU A 259 42.64 -21.96 4.03
#